data_AF-A0A4R2TK83-F1
#
_entry.id   AF-A0A4R2TK83-F1
#
_cell.length_a   1.000
_cell.length_b   1.000
_cell.length_c   1.000
_cell.angle_alpha   90.00
_cell.angle_beta   90.00
_cell.angle_gamma   90.00
#
_symmetry.space_group_name_H-M   'P 1'
#
loop_
_entity.id
_entity.type
_entity.pdbx_description
1 polymer ?
#
loop_
_entity_poly.entity_id
_entity_poly.type
_entity_poly.pdbx_seq_one_letter_code
_entity_poly.pdbx_strand_id
1 'polypeptide(L)'
;MKKSLIILLIILMAFGVMACSNVTTDNKNDIKDNKEIEKEIDEISNYDKISEFMEAECRNAFSPYYELLEFEIFDYKEEVQDENIEATFSYRMIHKNYDRDPDTVGYIKEAKESGNPNYKRMYDEYLQPKEMNFHLKVIIDKNSSITLYSNIAPKGIEWEETKMTDFILK
;
A
#
# COMPACT_ATOMS: atom_id res chain seq x y z
N MET A 1 -23.97 31.85 13.93
CA MET A 1 -23.08 33.02 14.12
C MET A 1 -22.96 33.33 15.61
N LYS A 2 -21.82 33.01 16.23
CA LYS A 2 -21.44 33.52 17.58
C LYS A 2 -19.93 33.28 17.81
N LYS A 3 -19.19 34.36 17.58
CA LYS A 3 -17.96 34.86 18.24
C LYS A 3 -16.76 33.90 18.37
N SER A 4 -15.81 34.07 17.46
CA SER A 4 -14.40 33.68 17.60
C SER A 4 -13.73 34.46 18.73
N LEU A 5 -12.97 33.76 19.58
CA LEU A 5 -12.08 34.36 20.57
C LEU A 5 -10.64 34.25 20.06
N ILE A 6 -10.06 35.38 19.68
CA ILE A 6 -8.65 35.53 19.32
C ILE A 6 -7.87 35.73 20.63
N ILE A 7 -6.91 34.85 20.92
CA ILE A 7 -5.90 35.08 21.96
C ILE A 7 -4.54 35.24 21.29
N LEU A 8 -4.05 36.47 21.39
CA LEU A 8 -2.75 36.97 20.99
C LEU A 8 -1.77 36.75 22.16
N LEU A 9 -0.63 36.06 21.96
CA LEU A 9 0.46 36.07 22.93
C LEU A 9 1.85 36.18 22.28
N ILE A 10 2.24 37.45 22.12
CA ILE A 10 3.55 38.09 22.37
C ILE A 10 4.83 37.25 22.20
N ILE A 11 5.58 37.63 21.16
CA ILE A 11 7.00 37.36 20.91
C ILE A 11 7.86 38.09 21.96
N LEU A 12 8.79 37.37 22.60
CA LEU A 12 9.90 37.94 23.35
C LEU A 12 11.22 37.53 22.70
N MET A 13 11.76 38.43 21.87
CA MET A 13 13.17 38.40 21.47
C MET A 13 13.99 39.09 22.56
N ALA A 14 15.02 38.44 23.06
CA ALA A 14 16.12 39.10 23.74
C ALA A 14 17.43 38.66 23.08
N PHE A 15 17.97 39.53 22.24
CA PHE A 15 19.38 39.54 21.85
C PHE A 15 20.19 40.08 23.03
N GLY A 16 21.30 39.41 23.35
CA GLY A 16 22.32 39.91 24.28
C GLY A 16 23.66 39.29 23.94
N VAL A 17 24.48 40.04 23.20
CA VAL A 17 25.84 39.71 22.79
C VAL A 17 26.84 40.24 23.82
N MET A 18 27.96 39.53 23.98
CA MET A 18 29.32 40.02 24.29
C MET A 18 29.79 40.05 25.75
N ALA A 19 30.75 39.18 26.06
CA ALA A 19 32.03 39.57 26.68
C ALA A 19 33.05 38.41 26.59
N CYS A 20 34.09 38.58 25.78
CA CYS A 20 35.33 37.79 25.85
C CYS A 20 36.27 38.43 26.89
N SER A 21 36.87 37.63 27.76
CA SER A 21 38.14 37.95 28.44
C SER A 21 38.92 36.65 28.70
N ASN A 22 40.20 36.63 28.29
CA ASN A 22 41.10 35.48 28.30
C ASN A 22 41.83 35.26 29.65
N VAL A 23 42.44 34.04 29.76
CA VAL A 23 43.60 33.58 30.57
C VAL A 23 43.27 33.05 31.99
N THR A 24 43.66 31.85 32.48
CA THR A 24 44.36 30.63 32.00
C THR A 24 44.24 29.51 33.07
N THR A 25 44.17 28.25 32.61
CA THR A 25 44.39 26.91 33.27
C THR A 25 43.66 26.52 34.56
N ASP A 26 42.87 25.44 34.52
CA ASP A 26 43.34 24.09 34.91
C ASP A 26 42.34 22.96 34.53
N ASN A 27 42.89 21.79 34.25
CA ASN A 27 42.24 20.56 33.78
C ASN A 27 41.01 20.09 34.59
N LYS A 28 39.93 19.72 33.88
CA LYS A 28 39.21 18.43 34.07
C LYS A 28 38.19 18.18 32.97
N ASN A 29 38.21 16.94 32.49
CA ASN A 29 37.30 16.25 31.57
C ASN A 29 35.88 16.81 31.50
N ASP A 30 35.42 17.16 30.30
CA ASP A 30 33.99 17.11 29.96
C ASP A 30 33.80 16.60 28.52
N ILE A 31 33.37 15.33 28.50
CA ILE A 31 32.40 14.70 27.62
C ILE A 31 32.16 15.43 26.28
N LYS A 32 32.67 14.81 25.21
CA LYS A 32 32.18 15.06 23.84
C LYS A 32 30.66 14.86 23.86
N ASP A 33 29.92 15.95 23.64
CA ASP A 33 28.52 15.92 23.23
C ASP A 33 28.41 15.15 21.91
N ASN A 34 28.31 13.83 22.05
CA ASN A 34 27.86 12.95 21.00
C ASN A 34 26.35 13.14 20.96
N LYS A 35 25.92 14.16 20.21
CA LYS A 35 24.51 14.38 19.88
C LYS A 35 24.09 13.18 19.05
N GLU A 36 23.66 12.13 19.75
CA GLU A 36 22.99 10.96 19.21
C GLU A 36 21.85 11.50 18.36
N ILE A 37 22.03 11.37 17.05
CA ILE A 37 20.94 11.46 16.10
C ILE A 37 20.14 10.18 16.36
N GLU A 38 19.23 10.25 17.33
CA GLU A 38 18.07 9.36 17.34
C GLU A 38 17.39 9.58 15.99
N LYS A 39 17.65 8.67 15.05
CA LYS A 39 16.77 8.48 13.91
C LYS A 39 15.42 8.14 14.52
N GLU A 40 14.50 9.10 14.48
CA GLU A 40 13.08 8.85 14.57
C GLU A 40 12.77 7.74 13.55
N ILE A 41 12.64 6.51 14.04
CA ILE A 41 12.13 5.41 13.22
C ILE A 41 10.67 5.77 13.06
N ASP A 42 10.33 6.36 11.93
CA ASP A 42 8.95 6.62 11.55
C ASP A 42 8.23 5.27 11.62
N GLU A 43 7.31 5.13 12.56
CA GLU A 43 6.57 3.90 12.77
C GLU A 43 5.75 3.64 11.50
N ILE A 44 6.08 2.57 10.76
CA ILE A 44 5.37 2.20 9.53
C ILE A 44 3.88 2.06 9.85
N SER A 45 3.04 2.81 9.14
CA SER A 45 1.60 2.77 9.37
C SER A 45 1.01 1.40 9.04
N ASN A 46 -0.12 1.05 9.65
CA ASN A 46 -0.82 -0.20 9.32
C ASN A 46 -1.23 -0.26 7.85
N TYR A 47 -1.62 0.89 7.29
CA TYR A 47 -1.90 1.03 5.86
C TYR A 47 -0.69 0.62 5.01
N ASP A 48 0.51 1.13 5.31
CA ASP A 48 1.71 0.80 4.54
C ASP A 48 2.06 -0.69 4.65
N LYS A 49 1.96 -1.27 5.86
CA LYS A 49 2.15 -2.72 6.07
C LYS A 49 1.19 -3.54 5.23
N ILE A 50 -0.08 -3.15 5.19
CA ILE A 50 -1.12 -3.83 4.40
C ILE A 50 -0.86 -3.65 2.91
N SER A 51 -0.46 -2.47 2.47
CA SER A 51 -0.13 -2.19 1.07
C SER A 51 1.04 -3.05 0.59
N GLU A 52 2.13 -3.11 1.36
CA GLU A 52 3.29 -3.94 1.05
C GLU A 52 2.93 -5.44 1.03
N PHE A 53 2.16 -5.89 2.02
CA PHE A 53 1.66 -7.26 2.08
C PHE A 53 0.82 -7.63 0.86
N MET A 54 -0.15 -6.79 0.50
CA MET A 54 -1.06 -7.03 -0.62
C MET A 54 -0.32 -7.03 -1.96
N GLU A 55 0.62 -6.11 -2.16
CA GLU A 55 1.46 -6.10 -3.35
C GLU A 55 2.27 -7.40 -3.48
N ALA A 56 2.89 -7.85 -2.38
CA ALA A 56 3.67 -9.09 -2.36
C ALA A 56 2.80 -10.32 -2.66
N GLU A 57 1.64 -10.45 -2.02
CA GLU A 57 0.69 -11.55 -2.27
C GLU A 57 0.21 -11.56 -3.72
N CYS A 58 -0.12 -10.40 -4.29
CA CYS A 58 -0.53 -10.29 -5.69
C CYS A 58 0.60 -10.67 -6.65
N ARG A 59 1.82 -10.19 -6.41
CA ARG A 59 2.98 -10.53 -7.23
C ARG A 59 3.25 -12.02 -7.20
N ASN A 60 3.19 -12.65 -6.03
CA ASN A 60 3.38 -14.10 -5.88
C ASN A 60 2.32 -14.90 -6.63
N ALA A 61 1.05 -14.48 -6.57
CA ALA A 61 -0.05 -15.19 -7.20
C ALA A 61 -0.14 -14.98 -8.73
N PHE A 62 -0.04 -13.72 -9.20
CA PHE A 62 -0.45 -13.35 -10.56
C PHE A 62 0.69 -13.10 -11.53
N SER A 63 1.92 -12.84 -11.06
CA SER A 63 3.07 -12.62 -11.97
C SER A 63 3.38 -13.80 -12.90
N PRO A 64 3.09 -15.08 -12.58
CA PRO A 64 3.24 -16.16 -13.55
C PRO A 64 2.35 -16.01 -14.80
N TYR A 65 1.28 -15.22 -14.73
CA TYR A 65 0.24 -15.13 -15.77
C TYR A 65 0.21 -13.76 -16.46
N TYR A 66 0.52 -12.69 -15.72
CA TYR A 66 0.35 -11.32 -16.16
C TYR A 66 1.55 -10.44 -15.82
N GLU A 67 1.72 -9.38 -16.59
CA GLU A 67 2.53 -8.23 -16.19
C GLU A 67 1.67 -7.34 -15.28
N LEU A 68 2.11 -7.14 -14.04
CA LEU A 68 1.39 -6.35 -13.03
C LEU A 68 1.91 -4.92 -13.03
N LEU A 69 1.04 -3.95 -13.26
CA LEU A 69 1.38 -2.57 -13.56
C LEU A 69 1.18 -1.64 -12.36
N GLU A 70 0.07 -1.82 -11.62
CA GLU A 70 -0.33 -0.91 -10.54
C GLU A 70 -1.15 -1.65 -9.49
N PHE A 71 -1.05 -1.18 -8.25
CA PHE A 71 -1.75 -1.69 -7.07
C PHE A 71 -2.30 -0.51 -6.28
N GLU A 72 -3.57 -0.56 -5.89
CA GLU A 72 -4.24 0.53 -5.20
C GLU A 72 -5.20 0.00 -4.13
N ILE A 73 -5.08 0.55 -2.92
CA ILE A 73 -6.07 0.42 -1.85
C ILE A 73 -6.97 1.65 -1.86
N PHE A 74 -8.28 1.45 -1.78
CA PHE A 74 -9.26 2.50 -1.63
C PHE A 74 -10.39 2.07 -0.70
N ASP A 75 -11.21 3.02 -0.25
CA ASP A 75 -12.27 2.80 0.75
C ASP A 75 -11.77 2.14 2.06
N TYR A 76 -10.52 2.43 2.45
CA TYR A 76 -9.87 1.89 3.64
C TYR A 76 -10.58 2.31 4.93
N LYS A 77 -10.90 1.32 5.77
CA LYS A 77 -11.45 1.51 7.11
C LYS A 77 -10.73 0.57 8.06
N GLU A 78 -10.27 1.12 9.17
CA GLU A 78 -9.51 0.39 10.19
C GLU A 78 -10.19 0.54 11.55
N GLU A 79 -10.26 -0.58 12.27
CA GLU A 79 -10.78 -0.65 13.63
C GLU A 79 -9.83 -1.51 14.49
N VAL A 80 -9.71 -1.16 15.77
CA VAL A 80 -8.96 -1.99 16.74
C VAL A 80 -9.98 -2.83 17.50
N GLN A 81 -9.83 -4.15 17.44
CA GLN A 81 -10.72 -5.11 18.09
C GLN A 81 -9.90 -6.19 18.80
N ASP A 82 -10.11 -6.35 20.11
CA ASP A 82 -9.46 -7.39 20.92
C ASP A 82 -7.93 -7.48 20.74
N GLU A 83 -7.26 -6.32 20.76
CA GLU A 83 -5.80 -6.14 20.53
C GLU A 83 -5.32 -6.41 19.09
N ASN A 84 -6.22 -6.74 18.17
CA ASN A 84 -5.93 -6.86 16.74
C ASN A 84 -6.33 -5.59 15.99
N ILE A 85 -5.71 -5.39 14.84
CA ILE A 85 -6.12 -4.38 13.86
C ILE A 85 -6.92 -5.10 12.78
N GLU A 86 -8.17 -4.69 12.56
CA GLU A 86 -8.97 -5.15 11.43
C GLU A 86 -9.12 -4.02 10.42
N ALA A 87 -8.76 -4.28 9.17
CA ALA A 87 -8.87 -3.32 8.09
C ALA A 87 -9.72 -3.89 6.95
N THR A 88 -10.79 -3.20 6.57
CA THR A 88 -11.59 -3.52 5.37
C THR A 88 -11.31 -2.49 4.28
N PHE A 89 -11.16 -2.94 3.05
CA PHE A 89 -10.84 -2.07 1.93
C PHE A 89 -11.24 -2.70 0.59
N SER A 90 -11.32 -1.84 -0.42
CA SER A 90 -11.32 -2.26 -1.81
C SER A 90 -9.89 -2.22 -2.36
N TYR A 91 -9.57 -3.19 -3.20
CA TYR A 91 -8.25 -3.34 -3.79
C TYR A 91 -8.36 -3.45 -5.31
N ARG A 92 -7.59 -2.62 -6.02
CA ARG A 92 -7.51 -2.64 -7.48
C ARG A 92 -6.10 -2.98 -7.92
N MET A 93 -5.99 -3.95 -8.81
CA MET A 93 -4.75 -4.31 -9.50
C MET A 93 -4.93 -4.05 -10.99
N ILE A 94 -4.01 -3.29 -11.59
CA ILE A 94 -3.95 -3.12 -13.04
C ILE A 94 -2.94 -4.11 -13.60
N HIS A 95 -3.35 -4.91 -14.58
CA HIS A 95 -2.51 -5.94 -15.18
C HIS A 95 -2.71 -6.02 -16.69
N LYS A 96 -1.74 -6.54 -17.43
CA LYS A 96 -1.90 -6.91 -18.84
C LYS A 96 -1.30 -8.29 -19.11
N ASN A 97 -1.64 -8.87 -20.25
CA ASN A 97 -0.90 -10.04 -20.73
C ASN A 97 0.54 -9.65 -21.05
N TYR A 98 1.47 -10.57 -20.84
CA TYR A 98 2.85 -10.40 -21.33
C TYR A 98 2.87 -10.12 -22.84
N ASP A 99 3.80 -9.25 -23.24
CA ASP A 99 3.98 -8.83 -24.63
C ASP A 99 4.32 -10.04 -25.53
N ARG A 100 3.28 -10.58 -26.18
CA ARG A 100 3.38 -11.63 -27.19
C ARG A 100 2.43 -11.34 -28.33
N ASP A 101 2.77 -11.81 -29.52
CA ASP A 101 1.92 -11.68 -30.70
C ASP A 101 0.54 -12.33 -30.44
N PRO A 102 -0.57 -11.57 -30.46
CA PRO A 102 -1.91 -12.10 -30.24
C PRO A 102 -2.26 -13.24 -31.21
N ASP A 103 -1.71 -13.27 -32.43
CA ASP A 103 -1.96 -14.34 -33.40
C ASP A 103 -1.37 -15.70 -33.01
N THR A 104 -0.49 -15.72 -32.00
CA THR A 104 0.04 -16.98 -31.42
C THR A 104 -0.89 -17.56 -30.35
N VAL A 105 -1.91 -16.81 -29.94
CA VAL A 105 -2.85 -17.21 -28.89
C VAL A 105 -3.96 -18.06 -29.51
N GLY A 106 -4.14 -19.28 -28.99
CA GLY A 106 -5.02 -20.29 -29.60
C GLY A 106 -6.40 -19.78 -30.02
N TYR A 107 -7.14 -19.13 -29.11
CA TYR A 107 -8.49 -18.64 -29.41
C TYR A 107 -8.50 -17.45 -30.39
N ILE A 108 -7.47 -16.62 -30.40
CA ILE A 108 -7.33 -15.49 -31.33
C ILE A 108 -6.98 -16.00 -32.72
N LYS A 109 -6.05 -16.97 -32.79
CA LYS A 109 -5.68 -17.67 -34.01
C LYS A 109 -6.89 -18.36 -34.64
N GLU A 110 -7.66 -19.11 -33.86
CA GLU A 110 -8.88 -19.76 -34.33
C GLU A 110 -9.92 -18.74 -34.82
N ALA A 111 -10.09 -17.62 -34.10
CA ALA A 111 -10.96 -16.54 -34.53
C ALA A 111 -10.53 -15.93 -35.88
N LYS A 112 -9.21 -15.78 -36.10
CA LYS A 112 -8.64 -15.33 -37.37
C LYS A 112 -8.93 -16.30 -38.50
N GLU A 113 -8.64 -17.59 -38.29
CA GLU A 113 -8.76 -18.65 -39.29
C GLU A 113 -10.22 -18.94 -39.68
N SER A 114 -11.15 -18.81 -38.73
CA SER A 114 -12.59 -18.98 -38.97
C SER A 114 -13.27 -17.74 -39.58
N GLY A 115 -12.55 -16.63 -39.75
CA GLY A 115 -13.15 -15.37 -40.20
C GLY A 115 -14.12 -14.76 -39.19
N ASN A 116 -13.91 -15.01 -37.90
CA ASN A 116 -14.77 -14.51 -36.83
C ASN A 116 -14.79 -12.96 -36.86
N PRO A 117 -15.98 -12.32 -36.90
CA PRO A 117 -16.08 -10.86 -36.95
C PRO A 117 -15.48 -10.17 -35.72
N ASN A 118 -15.31 -10.88 -34.59
CA ASN A 118 -14.70 -10.36 -33.37
C ASN A 118 -13.17 -10.48 -33.34
N TYR A 119 -12.53 -11.10 -34.33
CA TYR A 119 -11.07 -11.31 -34.33
C TYR A 119 -10.30 -10.02 -34.04
N LYS A 120 -10.63 -8.93 -34.75
CA LYS A 120 -9.93 -7.64 -34.58
C LYS A 120 -10.02 -7.14 -33.15
N ARG A 121 -11.20 -7.25 -32.54
CA ARG A 121 -11.42 -6.83 -31.14
C ARG A 121 -10.59 -7.69 -30.18
N MET A 122 -10.59 -9.01 -30.36
CA MET A 122 -9.78 -9.92 -29.53
C MET A 122 -8.28 -9.62 -29.65
N TYR A 123 -7.82 -9.33 -30.87
CA TYR A 123 -6.44 -8.93 -31.15
C TYR A 123 -6.07 -7.63 -30.44
N ASP A 124 -6.88 -6.58 -30.61
CA ASP A 124 -6.62 -5.26 -30.05
C ASP A 124 -6.68 -5.26 -28.52
N GLU A 125 -7.65 -5.98 -27.92
CA GLU A 125 -7.84 -6.08 -26.47
C GLU A 125 -6.81 -6.97 -25.78
N TYR A 126 -6.04 -7.78 -26.51
CA TYR A 126 -5.18 -8.80 -25.93
C TYR A 126 -4.09 -8.21 -25.03
N LEU A 127 -3.45 -7.12 -25.43
CA LEU A 127 -2.37 -6.47 -24.67
C LEU A 127 -2.85 -5.23 -23.88
N GLN A 128 -4.13 -4.90 -23.91
CA GLN A 128 -4.65 -3.76 -23.16
C GLN A 128 -4.58 -4.05 -21.65
N PRO A 129 -4.19 -3.06 -20.83
CA PRO A 129 -4.35 -3.13 -19.39
C PRO A 129 -5.81 -3.39 -18.98
N LYS A 130 -5.98 -4.18 -17.93
CA LYS A 130 -7.25 -4.59 -17.35
C LYS A 130 -7.21 -4.43 -15.84
N GLU A 131 -8.37 -4.21 -15.25
CA GLU A 131 -8.52 -4.09 -13.80
C GLU A 131 -8.97 -5.44 -13.20
N MET A 132 -8.37 -5.79 -12.06
CA MET A 132 -8.85 -6.84 -11.18
C MET A 132 -9.18 -6.19 -9.83
N ASN A 133 -10.45 -6.29 -9.43
CA ASN A 133 -10.99 -5.59 -8.26
C ASN A 133 -11.42 -6.59 -7.19
N PHE A 134 -11.09 -6.29 -5.94
CA PHE A 134 -11.40 -7.13 -4.78
C PHE A 134 -12.00 -6.30 -3.65
N HIS A 135 -12.80 -6.94 -2.81
CA HIS A 135 -13.24 -6.40 -1.53
C HIS A 135 -12.75 -7.31 -0.42
N LEU A 136 -11.82 -6.81 0.37
CA LEU A 136 -10.96 -7.60 1.23
C LEU A 136 -11.01 -7.09 2.67
N LYS A 137 -10.67 -7.99 3.58
CA LYS A 137 -10.39 -7.67 4.97
C LYS A 137 -9.04 -8.26 5.35
N VAL A 138 -8.26 -7.50 6.10
CA VAL A 138 -7.03 -7.95 6.72
C VAL A 138 -7.16 -7.88 8.24
N ILE A 139 -6.64 -8.88 8.93
CA ILE A 139 -6.45 -8.87 10.39
C ILE A 139 -4.95 -8.92 10.66
N ILE A 140 -4.44 -7.93 11.41
CA ILE A 140 -3.08 -7.92 11.94
C ILE A 140 -3.15 -8.27 13.42
N ASP A 141 -2.54 -9.40 13.80
CA ASP A 141 -2.54 -9.85 15.19
C ASP A 141 -1.48 -9.12 16.04
N LYS A 142 -1.50 -9.35 17.35
CA LYS A 142 -0.51 -8.81 18.30
C LYS A 142 0.95 -9.17 18.01
N ASN A 143 1.20 -10.20 17.19
CA ASN A 143 2.53 -10.61 16.75
C ASN A 143 2.91 -10.01 15.39
N SER A 144 2.09 -9.09 14.86
CA SER A 144 2.20 -8.51 13.51
C SER A 144 2.04 -9.53 12.38
N SER A 145 1.39 -10.67 12.64
CA SER A 145 0.99 -11.62 11.60
C SER A 145 -0.23 -11.09 10.87
N ILE A 146 -0.22 -11.15 9.55
CA ILE A 146 -1.27 -10.63 8.68
C ILE A 146 -2.06 -11.81 8.09
N THR A 147 -3.37 -11.80 8.24
CA THR A 147 -4.29 -12.79 7.64
C THR A 147 -5.29 -12.10 6.72
N LEU A 148 -5.46 -12.65 5.52
CA LEU A 148 -6.32 -12.09 4.47
C LEU A 148 -7.67 -12.81 4.42
N TYR A 149 -8.73 -12.05 4.23
CA TYR A 149 -10.09 -12.52 4.08
C TYR A 149 -10.77 -11.87 2.87
N SER A 150 -11.70 -12.58 2.26
CA SER A 150 -12.57 -12.06 1.20
C SER A 150 -14.04 -12.19 1.57
N ASN A 151 -14.88 -11.30 1.02
CA ASN A 151 -16.32 -11.39 1.21
C ASN A 151 -16.91 -12.40 0.22
N ILE A 152 -17.42 -13.52 0.73
CA ILE A 152 -18.05 -14.58 -0.09
C ILE A 152 -19.56 -14.43 -0.22
N ALA A 153 -20.18 -13.53 0.54
CA ALA A 153 -21.64 -13.39 0.54
C ALA A 153 -22.14 -12.69 -0.73
N PRO A 154 -23.15 -13.25 -1.44
CA PRO A 154 -23.78 -12.57 -2.59
C PRO A 154 -24.56 -11.32 -2.15
N LYS A 155 -24.96 -11.26 -0.89
CA LYS A 155 -25.59 -10.10 -0.26
C LYS A 155 -25.16 -10.03 1.20
N GLY A 156 -24.69 -8.86 1.64
CA GLY A 156 -24.18 -8.67 2.99
C GLY A 156 -22.68 -8.94 3.07
N ILE A 157 -22.20 -9.33 4.24
CA ILE A 157 -20.80 -9.54 4.53
C ILE A 157 -20.64 -10.90 5.22
N GLU A 158 -19.83 -11.76 4.61
CA GLU A 158 -19.37 -13.02 5.18
C GLU A 158 -17.89 -13.15 4.82
N TRP A 159 -17.02 -12.97 5.81
CA TRP A 159 -15.57 -13.00 5.63
C TRP A 159 -15.05 -14.43 5.75
N GLU A 160 -14.40 -14.90 4.70
CA GLU A 160 -13.69 -16.19 4.69
C GLU A 160 -12.20 -15.95 4.44
N GLU A 161 -11.34 -16.66 5.18
CA GLU A 161 -9.89 -16.61 5.00
C GLU A 161 -9.54 -17.03 3.57
N THR A 162 -8.62 -16.31 2.94
CA THR A 162 -8.27 -16.56 1.54
C THR A 162 -6.81 -16.24 1.26
N LYS A 163 -6.33 -16.70 0.10
CA LYS A 163 -5.07 -16.31 -0.52
C LYS A 163 -5.35 -15.73 -1.89
N MET A 164 -4.45 -14.87 -2.39
CA MET A 164 -4.62 -14.32 -3.74
C MET A 164 -4.64 -15.40 -4.83
N THR A 165 -4.04 -16.56 -4.58
CA THR A 165 -4.11 -17.74 -5.47
C THR A 165 -5.50 -18.36 -5.59
N ASP A 166 -6.40 -18.12 -4.64
CA ASP A 166 -7.75 -18.68 -4.68
C ASP A 166 -8.63 -18.02 -5.76
N PHE A 167 -8.25 -16.83 -6.22
CA PHE A 167 -8.90 -16.11 -7.32
C PHE A 167 -8.43 -16.55 -8.71
N ILE A 168 -7.52 -17.53 -8.79
CA ILE A 168 -7.03 -18.08 -10.05
C ILE A 168 -7.89 -19.27 -10.43
N LEU A 169 -8.54 -19.19 -11.60
CA LEU A 169 -9.26 -20.31 -12.18
C LEU A 169 -8.29 -21.48 -12.46
N LYS A 170 -8.64 -22.67 -11.96
CA LYS A 170 -7.87 -23.90 -12.11
C LYS A 170 -8.33 -24.72 -13.32
#